data_AF-A0A7V9KK51-F1
#
_entry.id   AF-A0A7V9KK51-F1
#
_cell.length_a   1.000
_cell.length_b   1.000
_cell.length_c   1.000
_cell.angle_alpha   90.00
_cell.angle_beta   90.00
_cell.angle_gamma   90.00
#
_symmetry.space_group_name_H-M   'P 1'
#
loop_
_entity.id
_entity.type
_entity.pdbx_description
1 polymer ?
#
loop_
_entity_poly.entity_id
_entity_poly.type
_entity_poly.pdbx_seq_one_letter_code
_entity_poly.pdbx_strand_id
1 'polypeptide(L)'
;MSEETMTHPACQVCGRRLLPGERPTSYLTRDGSDAVVCELCKPRAEAAGWLRPEEADSHRAAGGAPDRRRPRGSMLGGILARRPAVPGGEDRADVVSSPAAPTGRPPSTPPGDETAGTTIPAALVAFNFSDHRRTVAGLSRTLGPPRASALAISAASGDPAVRLTVAWELTWYQWEVSQGSRGPEVRESGKGETIDQLRAPDRTWNLMVDSDGTLQQRAAA
;
A
#
# COMPACT_ATOMS: atom_id res chain seq x y z
N MET A 1 20.67 23.91 -29.53
CA MET A 1 19.77 22.73 -29.61
C MET A 1 18.88 22.81 -28.39
N SER A 2 17.56 22.73 -28.55
CA SER A 2 16.65 22.95 -27.43
C SER A 2 16.45 21.66 -26.64
N GLU A 3 16.86 21.65 -25.37
CA GLU A 3 16.51 20.58 -24.44
C GLU A 3 15.05 20.78 -24.01
N GLU A 4 14.14 20.12 -24.75
CA GLU A 4 12.71 20.13 -24.42
C GLU A 4 12.48 19.31 -23.15
N THR A 5 12.18 19.99 -22.03
CA THR A 5 12.02 19.38 -20.71
C THR A 5 10.77 18.51 -20.64
N MET A 6 10.87 17.28 -21.15
CA MET A 6 9.80 16.28 -21.21
C MET A 6 9.17 16.08 -19.84
N THR A 7 7.95 16.62 -19.67
CA THR A 7 7.27 16.64 -18.39
C THR A 7 6.44 15.38 -18.21
N HIS A 8 7.13 14.34 -17.80
CA HIS A 8 6.54 13.03 -17.51
C HIS A 8 5.55 13.10 -16.33
N PRO A 9 4.36 12.46 -16.44
CA PRO A 9 3.33 12.47 -15.41
C PRO A 9 3.75 11.67 -14.16
N ALA A 10 3.00 11.83 -13.07
CA ALA A 10 3.19 11.09 -11.82
C ALA A 10 2.03 10.13 -11.55
N CYS A 11 2.33 8.99 -10.92
CA CYS A 11 1.34 8.05 -10.42
C CYS A 11 0.52 8.70 -9.29
N GLN A 12 -0.79 8.83 -9.44
CA GLN A 12 -1.65 9.49 -8.43
C GLN A 12 -1.76 8.69 -7.11
N VAL A 13 -1.35 7.41 -7.09
CA VAL A 13 -1.42 6.56 -5.88
C VAL A 13 -0.16 6.68 -5.00
N CYS A 14 1.02 6.88 -5.59
CA CYS A 14 2.31 6.89 -4.87
C CYS A 14 3.21 8.10 -5.17
N GLY A 15 2.77 9.05 -5.99
CA GLY A 15 3.51 10.27 -6.36
C GLY A 15 4.74 10.06 -7.27
N ARG A 16 5.15 8.81 -7.55
CA ARG A 16 6.35 8.53 -8.36
C ARG A 16 6.13 8.95 -9.82
N ARG A 17 7.13 9.62 -10.40
CA ARG A 17 7.16 9.99 -11.84
C ARG A 17 7.25 8.73 -12.71
N LEU A 18 6.44 8.70 -13.77
CA LEU A 18 6.28 7.59 -14.71
C LEU A 18 7.26 7.79 -15.88
N LEU A 19 8.28 6.95 -16.00
CA LEU A 19 9.37 7.17 -16.97
C LEU A 19 9.02 6.65 -18.38
N PRO A 20 9.72 7.08 -19.44
CA PRO A 20 9.60 6.48 -20.77
C PRO A 20 9.74 4.95 -20.73
N GLY A 21 8.84 4.25 -21.42
CA GLY A 21 8.80 2.78 -21.42
C GLY A 21 8.09 2.14 -20.23
N GLU A 22 7.77 2.88 -19.17
CA GLU A 22 6.82 2.42 -18.15
C GLU A 22 5.42 2.27 -18.79
N ARG A 23 4.62 1.33 -18.28
CA ARG A 23 3.24 1.09 -18.72
C ARG A 23 2.24 1.61 -17.68
N PRO A 24 2.01 2.93 -17.58
CA PRO A 24 0.94 3.42 -16.74
C PRO A 24 -0.42 2.92 -17.26
N THR A 25 -1.36 2.78 -16.33
CA THR A 25 -2.76 2.42 -16.60
C THR A 25 -3.66 3.54 -16.11
N SER A 26 -4.62 3.92 -16.94
CA SER A 26 -5.64 4.90 -16.57
C SER A 26 -6.72 4.24 -15.70
N TYR A 27 -7.18 5.00 -14.72
CA TYR A 27 -8.32 4.72 -13.87
C TYR A 27 -9.16 5.99 -13.75
N LEU A 28 -10.40 5.86 -13.32
CA LEU A 28 -11.24 6.93 -12.81
C LEU A 28 -11.32 6.79 -11.29
N THR A 29 -11.00 7.87 -10.57
CA THR A 29 -11.18 7.91 -9.11
C THR A 29 -12.66 7.76 -8.74
N ARG A 30 -12.94 7.51 -7.46
CA ARG A 30 -14.31 7.50 -6.92
C ARG A 30 -15.06 8.81 -7.19
N ASP A 31 -14.33 9.91 -7.29
CA ASP A 31 -14.82 11.26 -7.58
C ASP A 31 -14.93 11.55 -9.09
N GLY A 32 -14.74 10.53 -9.94
CA GLY A 32 -14.87 10.60 -11.40
C GLY A 32 -13.73 11.31 -12.13
N SER A 33 -12.58 11.53 -11.47
CA SER A 33 -11.43 12.21 -12.05
C SER A 33 -10.46 11.21 -12.71
N ASP A 34 -9.85 11.56 -13.84
CA ASP A 34 -8.84 10.72 -14.50
C ASP A 34 -7.56 10.60 -13.66
N ALA A 35 -7.16 9.35 -13.44
CA ALA A 35 -6.03 8.95 -12.63
C ALA A 35 -5.06 8.07 -13.40
N VAL A 36 -3.81 8.52 -13.50
CA VAL A 36 -2.73 7.72 -14.10
C VAL A 36 -2.00 6.96 -12.99
N VAL A 37 -1.91 5.64 -13.11
CA VAL A 37 -1.41 4.73 -12.05
C VAL A 37 -0.32 3.82 -12.61
N CYS A 38 0.79 3.65 -11.90
CA CYS A 38 1.84 2.71 -12.29
C CYS A 38 1.39 1.24 -12.13
N GLU A 39 2.02 0.32 -12.86
CA GLU A 39 1.79 -1.14 -12.77
C GLU A 39 1.69 -1.64 -11.31
N LEU A 40 2.62 -1.21 -10.45
CA LEU A 40 2.70 -1.63 -9.04
C LEU A 40 1.53 -1.14 -8.18
N CYS A 41 0.89 -0.03 -8.55
CA CYS A 41 -0.19 0.58 -7.78
C CYS A 41 -1.60 0.17 -8.24
N LYS A 42 -1.74 -0.61 -9.33
CA LYS A 42 -3.03 -1.15 -9.79
C LYS A 42 -3.88 -1.75 -8.66
N PRO A 43 -3.35 -2.64 -7.77
CA PRO A 43 -4.17 -3.25 -6.72
C PRO A 43 -4.56 -2.27 -5.59
N ARG A 44 -3.90 -1.10 -5.50
CA ARG A 44 -4.17 -0.04 -4.52
C ARG A 44 -5.18 0.99 -5.06
N ALA A 45 -5.22 1.20 -6.38
CA ALA A 45 -6.32 1.90 -7.06
C ALA A 45 -7.61 1.06 -7.03
N GLU A 46 -7.52 -0.22 -7.43
CA GLU A 46 -8.66 -1.15 -7.45
C GLU A 46 -9.26 -1.33 -6.04
N ALA A 47 -8.42 -1.49 -5.00
CA ALA A 47 -8.88 -1.54 -3.61
C ALA A 47 -9.42 -0.21 -3.06
N ALA A 48 -9.12 0.94 -3.70
CA ALA A 48 -9.73 2.23 -3.40
C ALA A 48 -11.07 2.44 -4.14
N GLY A 49 -11.56 1.42 -4.87
CA GLY A 49 -12.77 1.49 -5.68
C GLY A 49 -12.61 2.35 -6.94
N TRP A 50 -11.38 2.55 -7.42
CA TRP A 50 -11.14 3.23 -8.69
C TRP A 50 -11.39 2.24 -9.83
N LEU A 51 -12.17 2.66 -10.82
CA LEU A 51 -12.58 1.82 -11.96
C LEU A 51 -11.67 2.11 -13.16
N ARG A 52 -11.41 1.11 -13.99
CA ARG A 52 -10.82 1.36 -15.31
C ARG A 52 -11.84 2.08 -16.21
N PRO A 53 -11.45 2.90 -17.20
CA PRO A 53 -12.40 3.59 -18.08
C PRO A 53 -13.44 2.64 -18.72
N GLU A 54 -13.01 1.48 -19.19
CA GLU A 54 -13.86 0.44 -19.77
C GLU A 54 -14.86 -0.18 -18.77
N GLU A 55 -14.49 -0.27 -17.49
CA GLU A 55 -15.36 -0.72 -16.41
C GLU A 55 -16.37 0.37 -16.02
N ALA A 56 -15.91 1.62 -15.91
CA ALA A 56 -16.76 2.77 -15.59
C ALA A 56 -17.82 3.01 -16.66
N ASP A 57 -17.48 2.91 -17.94
CA ASP A 57 -18.45 3.01 -19.03
C ASP A 57 -19.41 1.82 -19.08
N SER A 58 -18.95 0.62 -18.73
CA SER A 58 -19.84 -0.55 -18.55
C SER A 58 -20.83 -0.34 -17.40
N HIS A 59 -20.39 0.24 -16.27
CA HIS A 59 -21.24 0.60 -15.14
C HIS A 59 -22.24 1.72 -15.50
N ARG A 60 -21.81 2.75 -16.25
CA ARG A 60 -22.70 3.81 -16.76
C ARG A 60 -23.75 3.26 -17.71
N ALA A 61 -23.38 2.36 -18.64
CA ALA A 61 -24.31 1.71 -19.55
C ALA A 61 -25.31 0.81 -18.83
N ALA A 62 -24.88 0.05 -17.81
CA ALA A 62 -25.76 -0.78 -16.99
C ALA A 62 -26.75 0.06 -16.15
N GLY A 63 -26.34 1.23 -15.66
CA GLY A 63 -27.23 2.20 -15.02
C GLY A 63 -28.11 3.00 -16.00
N GLY A 64 -27.86 2.89 -17.30
CA GLY A 64 -28.44 3.75 -18.36
C GLY A 64 -29.62 3.15 -19.13
N ALA A 65 -30.36 2.21 -18.55
CA ALA A 65 -31.44 1.48 -19.24
C ALA A 65 -32.85 1.86 -18.74
N PRO A 66 -33.53 2.87 -19.33
CA PRO A 66 -34.95 3.12 -19.07
C PRO A 66 -35.82 2.03 -19.72
N ASP A 67 -36.75 1.42 -18.96
CA ASP A 67 -37.69 0.42 -19.49
C ASP A 67 -38.51 0.99 -20.66
N ARG A 68 -38.38 0.36 -21.82
CA ARG A 68 -39.37 0.40 -22.91
C ARG A 68 -39.57 -0.97 -23.54
N ARG A 69 -40.35 -1.81 -22.87
CA ARG A 69 -41.39 -2.73 -23.41
C ARG A 69 -41.03 -3.59 -24.66
N ARG A 70 -41.09 -4.92 -24.48
CA ARG A 70 -41.17 -5.96 -25.53
C ARG A 70 -42.11 -5.60 -26.70
N PRO A 71 -41.77 -6.05 -27.91
CA PRO A 71 -42.60 -7.09 -28.57
C PRO A 71 -41.94 -8.48 -28.66
N ARG A 72 -42.57 -9.41 -29.42
CA ARG A 72 -42.18 -10.82 -29.58
C ARG A 72 -41.66 -11.09 -31.01
N GLY A 73 -40.77 -12.08 -31.19
CA GLY A 73 -40.62 -12.80 -32.46
C GLY A 73 -39.25 -13.44 -32.74
N SER A 74 -39.24 -14.75 -33.03
CA SER A 74 -38.18 -15.53 -33.72
C SER A 74 -36.76 -15.59 -33.10
N MET A 75 -35.84 -16.44 -33.58
CA MET A 75 -35.85 -17.92 -33.68
C MET A 75 -34.45 -18.40 -34.15
N LEU A 76 -33.90 -19.45 -33.52
CA LEU A 76 -32.74 -20.29 -33.92
C LEU A 76 -31.33 -19.66 -34.02
N GLY A 77 -30.31 -20.48 -33.65
CA GLY A 77 -28.86 -20.28 -33.92
C GLY A 77 -28.07 -19.55 -32.81
N GLY A 78 -26.85 -19.96 -32.43
CA GLY A 78 -26.12 -21.20 -32.75
C GLY A 78 -24.65 -21.25 -32.26
N ILE A 79 -24.30 -22.30 -31.48
CA ILE A 79 -23.01 -23.03 -31.43
C ILE A 79 -21.66 -22.25 -31.27
N LEU A 80 -21.07 -22.38 -30.05
CA LEU A 80 -19.63 -22.51 -29.69
C LEU A 80 -18.50 -21.64 -30.30
N ALA A 81 -17.75 -20.96 -29.42
CA ALA A 81 -16.29 -20.72 -29.55
C ALA A 81 -15.64 -20.82 -28.15
N ARG A 82 -14.84 -21.86 -27.83
CA ARG A 82 -13.38 -22.03 -28.05
C ARG A 82 -12.47 -21.02 -27.33
N ARG A 83 -11.76 -21.50 -26.30
CA ARG A 83 -10.58 -20.89 -25.66
C ARG A 83 -9.27 -21.32 -26.35
N PRO A 84 -8.21 -20.48 -26.33
CA PRO A 84 -6.81 -20.90 -26.27
C PRO A 84 -6.21 -20.66 -24.86
N ALA A 85 -4.93 -21.02 -24.63
CA ALA A 85 -4.26 -20.90 -23.32
C ALA A 85 -2.70 -20.94 -23.42
N VAL A 86 -2.02 -20.38 -22.39
CA VAL A 86 -0.57 -20.54 -21.96
C VAL A 86 0.53 -20.18 -22.99
N PRO A 87 1.83 -20.03 -22.61
CA PRO A 87 2.50 -19.83 -21.29
C PRO A 87 2.49 -18.35 -20.80
N GLY A 88 3.30 -17.84 -19.85
CA GLY A 88 4.32 -18.42 -18.93
C GLY A 88 5.75 -17.85 -19.10
N GLY A 89 6.49 -17.61 -17.99
CA GLY A 89 7.93 -17.21 -17.99
C GLY A 89 8.44 -16.43 -16.76
N GLU A 90 9.21 -17.09 -15.89
CA GLU A 90 10.15 -16.53 -14.87
C GLU A 90 11.31 -15.69 -15.49
N ASP A 91 12.19 -14.95 -14.78
CA ASP A 91 12.65 -14.99 -13.37
C ASP A 91 13.23 -13.60 -12.85
N ARG A 92 13.80 -13.60 -11.63
CA ARG A 92 14.59 -12.58 -10.86
C ARG A 92 15.63 -11.75 -11.66
N ALA A 93 16.23 -10.63 -11.23
CA ALA A 93 16.05 -9.55 -10.21
C ALA A 93 17.22 -8.51 -10.43
N ASP A 94 17.75 -7.59 -9.59
CA ASP A 94 17.57 -7.10 -8.20
C ASP A 94 18.32 -5.73 -7.99
N VAL A 95 18.35 -5.18 -6.75
CA VAL A 95 19.20 -4.10 -6.12
C VAL A 95 19.39 -2.67 -6.73
N VAL A 96 18.85 -1.70 -5.97
CA VAL A 96 19.54 -0.54 -5.29
C VAL A 96 19.70 0.88 -5.93
N SER A 97 19.62 1.86 -5.01
CA SER A 97 20.12 3.26 -5.02
C SER A 97 19.35 4.38 -5.74
N SER A 98 19.12 5.45 -4.96
CA SER A 98 18.65 6.79 -5.36
C SER A 98 19.84 7.75 -5.54
N PRO A 99 19.67 8.98 -6.07
CA PRO A 99 19.62 10.10 -5.12
C PRO A 99 18.74 11.33 -5.48
N ALA A 100 18.29 11.99 -4.40
CA ALA A 100 18.13 13.45 -4.23
C ALA A 100 17.05 14.25 -4.99
N ALA A 101 16.73 15.43 -4.42
CA ALA A 101 15.72 16.40 -4.86
C ALA A 101 16.31 17.81 -4.97
N PRO A 102 15.58 18.77 -5.58
CA PRO A 102 15.10 19.93 -4.79
C PRO A 102 13.69 20.41 -5.25
N THR A 103 12.96 21.35 -4.63
CA THR A 103 12.83 21.88 -3.25
C THR A 103 11.49 22.64 -3.17
N GLY A 104 10.84 22.69 -2.00
CA GLY A 104 9.68 23.56 -1.73
C GLY A 104 9.40 23.64 -0.23
N ARG A 105 9.11 24.83 0.31
CA ARG A 105 9.01 25.11 1.76
C ARG A 105 7.67 25.84 2.08
N PRO A 106 7.05 25.67 3.28
CA PRO A 106 5.59 25.69 3.44
C PRO A 106 5.03 26.96 4.11
N PRO A 107 3.71 27.06 4.35
CA PRO A 107 3.13 27.92 5.39
C PRO A 107 3.47 27.43 6.82
N SER A 108 3.44 28.33 7.81
CA SER A 108 3.84 28.07 9.21
C SER A 108 2.89 28.69 10.24
N THR A 109 2.47 27.92 11.26
CA THR A 109 2.06 28.36 12.63
C THR A 109 1.64 27.13 13.46
N PRO A 110 1.57 27.20 14.81
CA PRO A 110 2.23 28.11 15.77
C PRO A 110 3.22 27.33 16.70
N PRO A 111 3.95 27.98 17.63
CA PRO A 111 4.76 27.27 18.61
C PRO A 111 3.93 26.73 19.79
N GLY A 112 4.23 25.51 20.22
CA GLY A 112 3.80 24.94 21.49
C GLY A 112 4.82 23.88 21.94
N ASP A 113 5.31 23.98 23.17
CA ASP A 113 6.30 23.05 23.72
C ASP A 113 5.67 21.70 24.06
N GLU A 114 5.86 20.72 23.17
CA GLU A 114 5.83 19.31 23.54
C GLU A 114 6.86 18.55 22.69
N THR A 115 7.61 17.63 23.30
CA THR A 115 8.65 16.85 22.62
C THR A 115 8.01 15.80 21.71
N ALA A 116 7.57 16.23 20.53
CA ALA A 116 6.68 15.52 19.61
C ALA A 116 7.31 14.31 18.90
N GLY A 117 7.74 13.32 19.69
CA GLY A 117 8.16 12.01 19.20
C GLY A 117 6.99 11.14 18.71
N THR A 118 7.31 10.04 18.04
CA THR A 118 6.28 9.15 17.48
C THR A 118 5.56 8.39 18.59
N THR A 119 4.25 8.57 18.70
CA THR A 119 3.39 7.81 19.63
C THR A 119 2.94 6.48 19.02
N ILE A 120 2.56 5.50 19.84
CA ILE A 120 2.09 4.18 19.35
C ILE A 120 0.89 4.30 18.39
N PRO A 121 -0.16 5.09 18.67
CA PRO A 121 -1.26 5.29 17.72
C PRO A 121 -0.81 5.89 16.39
N ALA A 122 0.09 6.89 16.41
CA ALA A 122 0.63 7.49 15.20
C ALA A 122 1.48 6.48 14.39
N ALA A 123 2.26 5.64 15.06
CA ALA A 123 3.06 4.60 14.43
C ALA A 123 2.21 3.52 13.74
N LEU A 124 1.11 3.09 14.38
CA LEU A 124 0.17 2.14 13.79
C LEU A 124 -0.51 2.73 12.54
N VAL A 125 -0.91 4.00 12.59
CA VAL A 125 -1.46 4.71 11.42
C VAL A 125 -0.44 4.77 10.28
N ALA A 126 0.80 5.20 10.56
CA ALA A 126 1.85 5.27 9.54
C ALA A 126 2.16 3.90 8.93
N PHE A 127 2.27 2.84 9.75
CA PHE A 127 2.49 1.48 9.28
C PHE A 127 1.34 0.97 8.39
N ASN A 128 0.08 1.22 8.77
CA ASN A 128 -1.09 0.76 8.03
C ASN A 128 -1.27 1.46 6.66
N PHE A 129 -0.70 2.65 6.46
CA PHE A 129 -0.63 3.31 5.15
C PHE A 129 0.62 2.93 4.32
N SER A 130 1.65 2.36 4.96
CA SER A 130 2.87 1.87 4.31
C SER A 130 2.66 0.55 3.56
N ASP A 131 3.53 0.24 2.61
CA ASP A 131 3.45 -1.01 1.84
C ASP A 131 3.84 -2.25 2.67
N HIS A 132 4.49 -2.09 3.83
CA HIS A 132 4.80 -3.19 4.75
C HIS A 132 3.54 -3.89 5.28
N ARG A 133 2.38 -3.21 5.32
CA ARG A 133 1.09 -3.85 5.62
C ARG A 133 0.79 -5.01 4.65
N ARG A 134 1.10 -4.83 3.36
CA ARG A 134 0.91 -5.87 2.33
C ARG A 134 1.89 -7.03 2.50
N THR A 135 3.09 -6.79 3.02
CA THR A 135 4.04 -7.85 3.40
C THR A 135 3.48 -8.69 4.54
N VAL A 136 2.98 -8.06 5.62
CA VAL A 136 2.32 -8.75 6.73
C VAL A 136 1.11 -9.56 6.23
N ALA A 137 0.23 -8.96 5.42
CA ALA A 137 -0.90 -9.65 4.80
C ALA A 137 -0.47 -10.86 3.94
N GLY A 138 0.64 -10.75 3.22
CA GLY A 138 1.23 -11.82 2.42
C GLY A 138 1.66 -13.01 3.26
N LEU A 139 2.45 -12.74 4.30
CA LEU A 139 2.95 -13.73 5.25
C LEU A 139 1.80 -14.37 6.05
N SER A 140 0.79 -13.60 6.47
CA SER A 140 -0.38 -14.13 7.18
C SER A 140 -1.18 -15.16 6.38
N ARG A 141 -1.15 -15.10 5.03
CA ARG A 141 -1.82 -16.08 4.17
C ARG A 141 -1.07 -17.41 4.02
N THR A 142 0.24 -17.44 4.26
CA THR A 142 1.07 -18.65 4.12
C THR A 142 1.52 -19.24 5.45
N LEU A 143 1.69 -18.39 6.48
CA LEU A 143 2.18 -18.76 7.81
C LEU A 143 1.08 -18.73 8.90
N GLY A 144 -0.13 -18.31 8.55
CA GLY A 144 -1.25 -18.19 9.49
C GLY A 144 -1.23 -16.90 10.32
N PRO A 145 -2.04 -16.81 11.40
CA PRO A 145 -2.20 -15.59 12.18
C PRO A 145 -0.93 -15.24 12.99
N PRO A 146 -0.33 -14.05 12.81
CA PRO A 146 0.83 -13.63 13.59
C PRO A 146 0.49 -13.16 15.00
N ARG A 147 1.52 -13.13 15.84
CA ARG A 147 1.56 -12.37 17.10
C ARG A 147 2.27 -11.04 16.81
N ALA A 148 1.76 -9.92 17.34
CA ALA A 148 2.37 -8.61 17.08
C ALA A 148 2.38 -7.70 18.31
N SER A 149 3.37 -6.82 18.40
CA SER A 149 3.52 -5.84 19.49
C SER A 149 4.04 -4.48 19.04
N ALA A 150 3.57 -3.42 19.68
CA ALA A 150 4.14 -2.07 19.62
C ALA A 150 4.87 -1.74 20.93
N LEU A 151 6.08 -1.19 20.82
CA LEU A 151 6.94 -0.79 21.93
C LEU A 151 7.54 0.60 21.65
N ALA A 152 7.36 1.55 22.56
CA ALA A 152 8.06 2.85 22.48
C ALA A 152 9.55 2.67 22.79
N ILE A 153 10.41 3.32 22.01
CA ILE A 153 11.88 3.24 22.07
C ILE A 153 12.51 4.61 21.74
N SER A 154 13.82 4.75 21.94
CA SER A 154 14.60 5.77 21.24
C SER A 154 15.16 5.19 19.95
N ALA A 155 15.11 5.96 18.86
CA ALA A 155 15.83 5.67 17.62
C ALA A 155 17.34 5.85 17.81
N ALA A 156 18.15 5.44 16.82
CA ALA A 156 19.60 5.60 16.84
C ALA A 156 20.06 7.08 16.87
N SER A 157 19.21 8.02 16.49
CA SER A 157 19.41 9.47 16.63
C SER A 157 19.13 10.03 18.03
N GLY A 158 18.49 9.24 18.91
CA GLY A 158 17.97 9.66 20.22
C GLY A 158 16.48 10.03 20.20
N ASP A 159 15.90 10.33 19.03
CA ASP A 159 14.50 10.73 18.89
C ASP A 159 13.51 9.62 19.35
N PRO A 160 12.35 9.96 19.92
CA PRO A 160 11.38 8.94 20.33
C PRO A 160 10.69 8.31 19.10
N ALA A 161 10.73 6.99 19.06
CA ALA A 161 10.24 6.15 17.97
C ALA A 161 9.42 4.96 18.52
N VAL A 162 8.76 4.22 17.64
CA VAL A 162 8.01 3.01 17.99
C VAL A 162 8.55 1.83 17.21
N ARG A 163 8.86 0.75 17.91
CA ARG A 163 9.16 -0.55 17.30
C ARG A 163 7.88 -1.36 17.17
N LEU A 164 7.59 -1.79 15.95
CA LEU A 164 6.51 -2.70 15.61
C LEU A 164 7.13 -4.06 15.31
N THR A 165 6.80 -5.07 16.10
CA THR A 165 7.22 -6.46 15.88
C THR A 165 6.04 -7.27 15.39
N VAL A 166 6.22 -8.08 14.35
CA VAL A 166 5.23 -9.06 13.86
C VAL A 166 5.94 -10.40 13.70
N ALA A 167 5.40 -11.46 14.31
CA ALA A 167 6.06 -12.74 14.46
C ALA A 167 5.11 -13.92 14.21
N TRP A 168 5.66 -14.92 13.54
CA TRP A 168 5.15 -16.28 13.36
C TRP A 168 6.15 -17.26 13.99
N GLU A 169 5.78 -18.52 14.16
CA GLU A 169 6.65 -19.54 14.78
C GLU A 169 7.98 -19.77 14.01
N LEU A 170 8.01 -19.46 12.71
CA LEU A 170 9.16 -19.68 11.80
C LEU A 170 9.83 -18.41 11.26
N THR A 171 9.33 -17.22 11.60
CA THR A 171 9.98 -15.94 11.25
C THR A 171 9.39 -14.76 12.01
N TRP A 172 10.19 -13.73 12.24
CA TRP A 172 9.72 -12.44 12.76
C TRP A 172 10.33 -11.29 11.98
N TYR A 173 9.63 -10.17 11.97
CA TYR A 173 10.05 -8.90 11.38
C TYR A 173 9.86 -7.77 12.39
N GLN A 174 10.78 -6.82 12.37
CA GLN A 174 10.72 -5.58 13.13
C GLN A 174 10.78 -4.38 12.19
N TRP A 175 9.89 -3.42 12.42
CA TRP A 175 9.93 -2.09 11.83
C TRP A 175 10.10 -1.05 12.92
N GLU A 176 10.82 0.01 12.59
CA GLU A 176 10.97 1.20 13.40
C GLU A 176 10.19 2.34 12.72
N VAL A 177 9.35 3.03 13.50
CA VAL A 177 8.58 4.19 13.06
C VAL A 177 9.03 5.40 13.85
N SER A 178 9.57 6.40 13.16
CA SER A 178 10.13 7.62 13.75
C SER A 178 9.61 8.87 13.04
N GLN A 179 9.77 10.04 13.68
CA GLN A 179 9.33 11.30 13.11
C GLN A 179 10.41 11.85 12.16
N GLY A 180 10.24 11.60 10.86
CA GLY A 180 11.11 12.11 9.82
C GLY A 180 10.83 13.58 9.48
N SER A 181 11.77 14.22 8.77
CA SER A 181 11.71 15.64 8.36
C SER A 181 10.55 16.00 7.41
N ARG A 182 9.81 15.00 6.92
CA ARG A 182 8.64 15.15 6.04
C ARG A 182 7.35 14.51 6.60
N GLY A 183 7.37 14.07 7.86
CA GLY A 183 6.33 13.24 8.46
C GLY A 183 6.88 11.89 8.94
N PRO A 184 6.02 10.98 9.46
CA PRO A 184 6.46 9.71 10.02
C PRO A 184 7.08 8.80 8.94
N GLU A 185 8.24 8.25 9.24
CA GLU A 185 8.98 7.30 8.39
C GLU A 185 8.87 5.90 8.99
N VAL A 186 8.60 4.88 8.15
CA VAL A 186 8.52 3.47 8.53
C VAL A 186 9.65 2.72 7.84
N ARG A 187 10.50 2.03 8.62
CA ARG A 187 11.72 1.38 8.13
C ARG A 187 11.88 -0.02 8.71
N GLU A 188 12.20 -1.03 7.90
CA GLU A 188 12.61 -2.36 8.40
C GLU A 188 13.89 -2.20 9.26
N SER A 189 13.82 -2.68 10.50
CA SER A 189 14.89 -2.55 11.51
C SER A 189 15.48 -3.88 11.95
N GLY A 190 14.82 -5.00 11.62
CA GLY A 190 15.37 -6.34 11.78
C GLY A 190 14.40 -7.43 11.29
N LYS A 191 14.91 -8.65 11.15
CA LYS A 191 14.12 -9.88 10.94
C LYS A 191 14.91 -11.09 11.41
N GLY A 192 14.23 -12.21 11.60
CA GLY A 192 14.83 -13.48 11.98
C GLY A 192 13.90 -14.67 11.82
N GLU A 193 14.26 -15.77 12.48
CA GLU A 193 13.77 -17.12 12.19
C GLU A 193 13.03 -17.76 13.37
N THR A 194 13.33 -17.37 14.62
CA THR A 194 12.69 -17.94 15.81
C THR A 194 12.27 -16.86 16.79
N ILE A 195 11.12 -17.06 17.45
CA ILE A 195 10.54 -16.08 18.39
C ILE A 195 11.48 -15.79 19.56
N ASP A 196 12.35 -16.73 19.96
CA ASP A 196 13.30 -16.52 21.06
C ASP A 196 14.48 -15.58 20.76
N GLN A 197 14.70 -15.23 19.48
CA GLN A 197 15.60 -14.14 19.10
C GLN A 197 15.04 -12.77 19.50
N LEU A 198 13.73 -12.66 19.76
CA LEU A 198 13.10 -11.42 20.22
C LEU A 198 13.31 -11.20 21.73
N ARG A 199 13.68 -9.96 22.08
CA ARG A 199 13.79 -9.49 23.47
C ARG A 199 12.41 -9.57 24.14
N ALA A 200 12.34 -9.82 25.44
CA ALA A 200 11.06 -9.96 26.16
C ALA A 200 10.06 -8.78 25.96
N PRO A 201 10.49 -7.50 25.89
CA PRO A 201 9.57 -6.38 25.58
C PRO A 201 8.94 -6.44 24.17
N ASP A 202 9.67 -7.01 23.20
CA ASP A 202 9.19 -7.24 21.83
C ASP A 202 8.27 -8.49 21.72
N ARG A 203 7.98 -9.13 22.86
CA ARG A 203 7.10 -10.31 22.99
C ARG A 203 5.90 -10.05 23.92
N THR A 204 5.48 -8.80 24.02
CA THR A 204 4.31 -8.35 24.81
C THR A 204 2.97 -8.65 24.15
N TRP A 205 2.95 -8.86 22.83
CA TRP A 205 1.78 -9.25 22.02
C TRP A 205 0.53 -8.35 22.20
N ASN A 206 0.76 -7.05 22.41
CA ASN A 206 -0.27 -6.05 22.70
C ASN A 206 -1.04 -5.54 21.45
N LEU A 207 -0.81 -6.11 20.26
CA LEU A 207 -1.55 -5.79 19.02
C LEU A 207 -2.45 -6.93 18.55
N MET A 208 -3.44 -6.57 17.73
CA MET A 208 -4.16 -7.46 16.82
C MET A 208 -3.66 -7.21 15.40
N VAL A 209 -3.77 -8.23 14.54
CA VAL A 209 -3.42 -8.15 13.11
C VAL A 209 -4.60 -8.68 12.31
N ASP A 210 -5.12 -7.87 11.38
CA ASP A 210 -6.17 -8.29 10.46
C ASP A 210 -5.60 -9.12 9.30
N SER A 211 -6.48 -9.86 8.62
CA SER A 211 -6.27 -10.60 7.37
C SER A 211 -5.63 -9.77 6.24
N ASP A 212 -5.88 -8.45 6.21
CA ASP A 212 -5.30 -7.50 5.25
C ASP A 212 -3.96 -6.89 5.71
N GLY A 213 -3.44 -7.35 6.86
CA GLY A 213 -2.20 -6.91 7.49
C GLY A 213 -2.32 -5.69 8.41
N THR A 214 -3.51 -5.09 8.56
CA THR A 214 -3.74 -3.93 9.43
C THR A 214 -3.40 -4.26 10.89
N LEU A 215 -2.52 -3.47 11.50
CA LEU A 215 -2.19 -3.54 12.91
C LEU A 215 -3.13 -2.64 13.73
N GLN A 216 -3.67 -3.18 14.82
CA GLN A 216 -4.53 -2.44 15.77
C GLN A 216 -4.05 -2.68 17.20
N GLN A 217 -4.15 -1.69 18.08
CA GLN A 217 -3.85 -1.88 19.50
C GLN A 217 -4.95 -2.70 20.16
N ARG A 218 -4.60 -3.70 20.99
CA ARG A 218 -5.57 -4.39 21.84
C ARG A 218 -6.11 -3.40 22.87
N ALA A 219 -7.42 -3.41 23.10
CA ALA A 219 -8.01 -2.76 24.25
C ALA A 219 -7.39 -3.34 25.54
N ALA A 220 -7.15 -2.49 26.54
CA ALA A 220 -6.94 -2.96 27.90
C ALA A 220 -8.26 -3.57 28.40
N ALA A 221 -8.16 -4.70 29.11
CA ALA A 221 -9.27 -5.39 29.76
C ALA A 221 -9.37 -5.01 31.24
#